data_AF-A0A4U9TQQ4-F1
#
_entry.id   AF-A0A4U9TQQ4-F1
#
_cell.length_a   1.000
_cell.length_b   1.000
_cell.length_c   1.000
_cell.angle_alpha   90.00
_cell.angle_beta   90.00
_cell.angle_gamma   90.00
#
_symmetry.space_group_name_H-M   'P 1'
#
loop_
_entity.id
_entity.type
_entity.pdbx_description
1 polymer ?
#
loop_
_entity_poly.entity_id
_entity_poly.type
_entity_poly.pdbx_seq_one_letter_code
_entity_poly.pdbx_strand_id
1 'polypeptide(L)' 'MGEEGVETALAATVNDREELTNEASDLIYHLLVLLQDQELDLSKVIGRLRERHEKK' A
#
# COMPACT_ATOMS: atom_id res chain seq x y z
N MET A 1 -0.99 -9.91 2.24
CA MET A 1 -0.78 -8.62 2.95
C MET A 1 0.61 -8.50 3.55
N GLY A 2 1.02 -9.43 4.45
CA GLY A 2 2.35 -9.34 5.09
C GLY A 2 3.51 -9.66 4.15
N GLU A 3 3.27 -10.56 3.19
CA GLU A 3 4.25 -11.03 2.19
C GLU A 3 4.53 -9.95 1.13
N GLU A 4 3.49 -9.42 0.48
CA GLU A 4 3.65 -8.35 -0.53
C GLU A 4 4.37 -7.11 0.02
N GLY A 5 4.18 -6.80 1.32
CA GLY A 5 4.88 -5.70 1.98
C GLY A 5 6.39 -5.95 2.17
N VAL A 6 6.79 -7.20 2.36
CA VAL A 6 8.20 -7.61 2.45
C VAL A 6 8.83 -7.64 1.05
N GLU A 7 8.12 -8.16 0.06
CA GLU A 7 8.57 -8.24 -1.33
C GLU A 7 8.73 -6.86 -1.96
N THR A 8 7.78 -5.95 -1.74
CA THR A 8 7.90 -4.53 -2.14
C THR A 8 9.14 -3.88 -1.51
N ALA A 9 9.40 -4.14 -0.23
CA ALA A 9 10.58 -3.60 0.45
C ALA A 9 11.88 -4.20 -0.10
N LEU A 10 11.89 -5.50 -0.39
CA LEU A 10 13.04 -6.18 -0.98
C LEU A 10 13.33 -5.65 -2.39
N ALA A 11 12.33 -5.54 -3.26
CA ALA A 11 12.44 -4.98 -4.60
C ALA A 11 13.03 -3.55 -4.58
N ALA A 12 12.58 -2.72 -3.63
CA ALA A 12 13.14 -1.39 -3.41
C ALA A 12 14.63 -1.42 -3.00
N THR A 13 15.06 -2.39 -2.18
CA THR A 13 16.46 -2.52 -1.76
C THR A 13 17.39 -2.98 -2.88
N VAL A 14 16.90 -3.81 -3.81
CA VAL A 14 17.68 -4.30 -4.95
C VAL A 14 17.63 -3.38 -6.17
N ASN A 15 16.92 -2.24 -6.07
CA ASN A 15 16.70 -1.26 -7.15
C ASN A 15 16.03 -1.83 -8.40
N ASP A 16 15.28 -2.93 -8.26
CA ASP A 16 14.48 -3.47 -9.36
C ASP A 16 13.18 -2.67 -9.46
N ARG A 17 13.10 -1.82 -10.48
CA ARG A 17 11.94 -0.94 -10.67
C ARG A 17 10.73 -1.65 -11.24
N GLU A 18 10.95 -2.72 -12.01
CA GLU A 18 9.86 -3.48 -12.61
C GLU A 18 9.19 -4.34 -11.54
N GLU A 19 10.00 -5.08 -10.78
CA GLU A 19 9.53 -5.87 -9.64
C GLU A 19 8.89 -4.97 -8.58
N LEU A 20 9.50 -3.83 -8.24
CA LEU A 20 8.89 -2.87 -7.31
C LEU A 20 7.52 -2.37 -7.77
N THR A 21 7.34 -2.16 -9.09
CA THR A 21 6.05 -1.70 -9.63
C THR A 21 5.00 -2.81 -9.55
N ASN A 22 5.37 -4.05 -9.83
CA ASN A 22 4.48 -5.21 -9.73
C ASN A 22 4.06 -5.44 -8.27
N GLU A 23 5.02 -5.55 -7.36
CA GLU A 23 4.75 -5.81 -5.93
C GLU A 23 3.96 -4.68 -5.27
N ALA A 24 4.26 -3.42 -5.61
CA ALA A 24 3.48 -2.29 -5.13
C ALA A 24 2.03 -2.31 -5.67
N SER A 25 1.83 -2.79 -6.91
CA SER A 25 0.49 -2.92 -7.49
C SER A 25 -0.32 -4.01 -6.78
N ASP A 26 0.31 -5.16 -6.50
CA ASP A 26 -0.32 -6.27 -5.78
C ASP A 26 -0.65 -5.88 -4.33
N LEU A 27 0.27 -5.19 -3.66
CA LEU A 27 0.04 -4.64 -2.32
C LEU A 27 -1.17 -3.68 -2.30
N ILE A 28 -1.27 -2.77 -3.29
CA ILE A 28 -2.41 -1.84 -3.39
C ILE A 28 -3.71 -2.63 -3.67
N TYR A 29 -3.68 -3.58 -4.61
CA TYR A 29 -4.85 -4.40 -4.93
C TYR A 29 -5.37 -5.14 -3.70
N HIS A 30 -4.49 -5.84 -3.00
CA HIS A 30 -4.83 -6.57 -1.79
C HIS A 30 -5.34 -5.64 -0.70
N LEU A 31 -4.68 -4.50 -0.47
CA LEU A 31 -5.16 -3.50 0.48
C LEU A 31 -6.59 -3.04 0.16
N LEU A 32 -6.91 -2.77 -1.11
CA LEU A 32 -8.26 -2.34 -1.51
C LEU A 32 -9.31 -3.44 -1.26
N VAL A 33 -9.00 -4.70 -1.60
CA VAL A 33 -9.89 -5.84 -1.33
C VAL A 33 -10.14 -6.00 0.17
N LEU A 34 -9.10 -5.90 1.00
CA LEU A 34 -9.23 -5.99 2.46
C LEU A 34 -10.05 -4.85 3.04
N LEU A 35 -9.87 -3.63 2.54
CA LEU A 35 -10.68 -2.49 3.00
C LEU A 35 -12.16 -2.72 2.67
N GLN A 36 -12.48 -3.19 1.47
CA GLN A 36 -13.86 -3.50 1.08
C GLN A 36 -14.47 -4.63 1.93
N ASP A 37 -13.71 -5.70 2.20
CA ASP A 37 -14.14 -6.79 3.09
C ASP A 37 -14.49 -6.31 4.51
N GLN A 38 -13.81 -5.26 4.97
CA GLN A 38 -14.03 -4.65 6.29
C GLN A 38 -15.03 -3.48 6.26
N GLU A 39 -15.78 -3.30 5.16
CA GLU A 39 -16.72 -2.19 4.96
C GLU A 39 -16.06 -0.79 5.10
N LEU A 40 -14.78 -0.69 4.72
CA LEU A 40 -14.00 0.54 4.73
C LEU A 40 -13.74 1.04 3.31
N ASP A 41 -13.83 2.35 3.14
CA ASP A 41 -13.53 3.02 1.88
C ASP A 41 -12.10 3.59 1.89
N LEU A 42 -11.42 3.56 0.75
CA LEU A 42 -10.08 4.13 0.58
C LEU A 42 -10.02 5.63 0.99
N SER A 43 -11.11 6.38 0.77
CA SER A 43 -11.23 7.77 1.20
C SER A 43 -10.98 7.97 2.69
N LYS A 44 -11.34 6.99 3.53
CA LYS A 44 -11.10 7.04 4.98
C LYS A 44 -9.60 6.94 5.29
N VAL A 45 -8.87 6.11 4.55
CA VAL A 45 -7.41 6.01 4.64
C VAL A 45 -6.74 7.30 4.14
N ILE A 46 -7.22 7.86 3.03
CA ILE A 46 -6.74 9.15 2.49
C ILE A 46 -6.98 10.28 3.50
N GLY A 47 -8.15 10.33 4.15
CA GLY A 47 -8.45 11.30 5.20
C GLY A 47 -7.44 11.24 6.35
N ARG A 48 -7.14 10.02 6.84
CA ARG A 48 -6.10 9.82 7.86
C ARG A 48 -4.70 10.21 7.41
N LEU A 49 -4.36 10.00 6.14
CA LEU A 49 -3.08 10.46 5.57
C LEU A 49 -2.99 11.99 5.55
N ARG A 50 -4.08 12.68 5.17
CA ARG A 50 -4.16 14.14 5.16
C ARG A 50 -4.00 14.71 6.56
N GLU A 51 -4.76 14.21 7.54
CA GLU A 51 -4.65 14.64 8.96
C GLU A 51 -3.21 14.52 9.50
N ARG A 52 -2.48 13.48 9.09
CA ARG A 52 -1.08 13.24 9.50
C ARG A 52 -0.10 14.20 8.83
N HIS A 53 -0.35 14.62 7.60
CA HIS A 53 0.51 15.56 6.87
C HIS A 53 0.16 17.03 7.14
N GLU A 54 -1.06 17.36 7.56
CA GLU A 54 -1.47 18.72 7.94
C GLU A 54 -0.91 19.18 9.29
N LYS A 55 -0.44 18.26 10.14
CA LYS A 55 0.19 18.57 11.44
C LYS A 55 1.72 18.72 11.37
N LYS A 56 2.31 18.80 10.18
CA LYS A 56 3.72 19.11 9.95
C LYS A 56 3.88 20.50 9.37
#